data_AF-A0A9X3US63-F1
#
_entry.id   AF-A0A9X3US63-F1
#
_cell.length_a   1.000
_cell.length_b   1.000
_cell.length_c   1.000
_cell.angle_alpha   90.00
_cell.angle_beta   90.00
_cell.angle_gamma   90.00
#
_symmetry.space_group_name_H-M   'P 1'
#
loop_
_entity.id
_entity.type
_entity.pdbx_description
1 polymer ?
#
loop_
_entity_poly.entity_id
_entity_poly.type
_entity_poly.pdbx_seq_one_letter_code
_entity_poly.pdbx_strand_id
1 'polypeptide(L)'
;DFGAKSDEDATIAFENAFKYAGEHKKIITSEASTYFINKPLFLSGVGGIELNGKLYAKMTPENKSKPIITWAENAITLTQSHNNFINLVMWLEPTEDAPAICLAGLKSTNLKIGETGCVQIYATTEQTEQQVDFKGVEVSSTAYNRFDIDVLSTLHITGKGRGWVNENVINAQRFRALKAGFRAGILIDGEYRHNHNLIRRGCLEGGQTIKIENGSSNTIEDARFERNPKNPDELLTISFSENAFSNRIIASWVSSPEFTNTPYGVHYDMVKVTDKGVDNVVSHIQETYSDEACLFALSQTTSFVSTVNKATFPMKYTTDIEGVNGIKQLISGSFKLLQNYAEVYKQSQFIHVRIGTMFDLSSDASHFRLGLELFDENKAPITTALDSHIKSGQLKVDGNKYKMDRNVSHANFTIISEQVRYVRVLITSGNDTENQVFDYLRFVVRYPKHFIEKSRGYHNIQQPIRKRSLFYRGVEGDIDMAEVGEGVACYKQDLSEMKINLVRVALVINKIVGNVLIIEGLPVSGIKEHTQDSEQGWSLIY
;
A
#
# COMPACT_ATOMS: atom_id res chain seq x y z
N ASP A 1 28.59 32.99 -27.42
CA ASP A 1 29.99 33.17 -26.98
C ASP A 1 30.88 31.97 -27.25
N PHE A 2 30.50 30.76 -26.86
CA PHE A 2 31.36 29.56 -26.99
C PHE A 2 31.07 28.69 -28.22
N GLY A 3 30.28 29.19 -29.18
CA GLY A 3 30.00 28.50 -30.44
C GLY A 3 28.78 27.57 -30.46
N ALA A 4 27.96 27.55 -29.41
CA ALA A 4 26.71 26.80 -29.40
C ALA A 4 25.72 27.39 -30.41
N LYS A 5 25.18 26.55 -31.30
CA LYS A 5 24.16 26.92 -32.30
C LYS A 5 22.90 26.08 -32.11
N SER A 6 21.75 26.66 -32.45
CA SER A 6 20.48 25.93 -32.39
C SER A 6 20.49 24.79 -33.41
N ASP A 7 19.89 23.68 -33.02
CA ASP A 7 19.67 22.47 -33.81
C ASP A 7 20.97 21.78 -34.27
N GLU A 8 22.08 22.10 -33.61
CA GLU A 8 23.40 21.51 -33.82
C GLU A 8 23.93 20.86 -32.52
N ASP A 9 24.99 20.05 -32.66
CA ASP A 9 25.75 19.56 -31.52
C ASP A 9 26.45 20.73 -30.81
N ALA A 10 26.03 21.01 -29.59
CA ALA A 10 26.54 22.12 -28.78
C ALA A 10 27.53 21.66 -27.71
N THR A 11 27.84 20.36 -27.65
CA THR A 11 28.56 19.76 -26.53
C THR A 11 29.88 20.48 -26.18
N ILE A 12 30.74 20.70 -27.17
CA ILE A 12 32.04 21.37 -26.95
C ILE A 12 31.86 22.82 -26.50
N ALA A 13 30.84 23.50 -27.01
CA ALA A 13 30.52 24.87 -26.60
C ALA A 13 30.09 24.94 -25.13
N PHE A 14 29.27 23.98 -24.68
CA PHE A 14 28.89 23.87 -23.27
C PHE A 14 30.10 23.58 -22.39
N GLU A 15 30.95 22.61 -22.74
CA GLU A 15 32.18 22.32 -21.96
C GLU A 15 33.10 23.54 -21.84
N ASN A 16 33.27 24.30 -22.91
CA ASN A 16 34.10 25.50 -22.90
C ASN A 16 33.46 26.61 -22.05
N ALA A 17 32.15 26.80 -22.13
CA ALA A 17 31.42 27.73 -21.29
C ALA A 17 31.54 27.36 -19.80
N PHE A 18 31.44 26.07 -19.48
CA PHE A 18 31.53 25.53 -18.12
C PHE A 18 32.91 25.77 -17.52
N LYS A 19 33.96 25.46 -18.27
CA LYS A 19 35.35 25.74 -17.86
C LYS A 19 35.59 27.24 -17.64
N TYR A 20 34.97 28.09 -18.44
CA TYR A 20 35.16 29.55 -18.36
C TYR A 20 34.40 30.19 -17.20
N ALA A 21 33.21 29.68 -16.86
CA ALA A 21 32.34 30.30 -15.88
C ALA A 21 32.99 30.34 -14.48
N GLY A 22 33.46 29.18 -14.00
CA GLY A 22 33.96 29.04 -12.63
C GLY A 22 32.96 29.49 -11.56
N GLU A 23 33.41 29.60 -10.31
CA GLU A 23 32.55 29.71 -9.12
C GLU A 23 31.74 31.03 -9.04
N HIS A 24 32.04 32.00 -9.89
CA HIS A 24 31.49 33.35 -9.80
C HIS A 24 30.68 33.79 -11.02
N LYS A 25 30.60 32.99 -12.07
CA LYS A 25 29.82 33.34 -13.27
C LYS A 25 28.69 32.36 -13.52
N LYS A 26 27.66 32.89 -14.16
CA LYS A 26 26.48 32.14 -14.60
C LYS A 26 26.63 31.68 -16.03
N ILE A 27 26.04 30.53 -16.32
CA ILE A 27 25.96 29.97 -17.67
C ILE A 27 24.55 30.14 -18.19
N ILE A 28 24.41 30.86 -19.30
CA ILE A 28 23.10 31.25 -19.83
C ILE A 28 22.99 30.78 -21.28
N THR A 29 21.83 30.22 -21.64
CA THR A 29 21.47 29.94 -23.03
C THR A 29 20.28 30.78 -23.48
N SER A 30 20.12 30.90 -24.80
CA SER A 30 18.99 31.61 -25.41
C SER A 30 17.67 30.84 -25.22
N GLU A 31 16.57 31.56 -24.94
CA GLU A 31 15.24 30.99 -24.68
C GLU A 31 14.65 30.21 -25.87
N ALA A 32 15.00 30.59 -27.12
CA ALA A 32 14.39 30.04 -28.33
C ALA A 32 15.20 28.92 -29.01
N SER A 33 16.30 28.47 -28.39
CA SER A 33 17.22 27.52 -29.02
C SER A 33 17.01 26.08 -28.56
N THR A 34 17.20 25.15 -29.48
CA THR A 34 17.32 23.71 -29.19
C THR A 34 18.78 23.30 -29.37
N TYR A 35 19.36 22.56 -28.44
CA TYR A 35 20.75 22.13 -28.50
C TYR A 35 20.83 20.61 -28.41
N PHE A 36 21.66 20.00 -29.24
CA PHE A 36 21.96 18.58 -29.14
C PHE A 36 23.25 18.35 -28.37
N ILE A 37 23.25 17.35 -27.51
CA ILE A 37 24.41 16.92 -26.74
C ILE A 37 24.73 15.46 -27.07
N ASN A 38 26.00 15.17 -27.34
CA ASN A 38 26.49 13.84 -27.74
C ASN A 38 27.51 13.25 -26.76
N LYS A 39 27.65 13.83 -25.56
CA LYS A 39 28.32 13.22 -24.40
C LYS A 39 27.80 13.83 -23.09
N PRO A 40 27.87 13.08 -21.98
CA PRO A 40 27.53 13.61 -20.66
C PRO A 40 28.25 14.92 -20.35
N LEU A 41 27.49 15.86 -19.83
CA LEU A 41 27.95 17.15 -19.38
C LEU A 41 28.16 17.10 -17.87
N PHE A 42 29.33 17.56 -17.41
CA PHE A 42 29.66 17.64 -15.99
C PHE A 42 29.85 19.11 -15.59
N LEU A 43 29.04 19.56 -14.64
CA LEU A 43 29.03 20.91 -14.11
C LEU A 43 29.50 20.86 -12.66
N SER A 44 30.53 21.62 -12.34
CA SER A 44 31.05 21.77 -10.98
C SER A 44 31.79 23.08 -10.84
N GLY A 45 31.73 23.68 -9.66
CA GLY A 45 32.38 24.95 -9.37
C GLY A 45 31.83 26.06 -10.26
N VAL A 46 30.52 26.07 -10.53
CA VAL A 46 29.87 27.12 -11.33
C VAL A 46 29.02 28.03 -10.44
N GLY A 47 29.06 29.35 -10.70
CA GLY A 47 28.28 30.31 -9.93
C GLY A 47 26.76 30.11 -10.07
N GLY A 48 26.29 29.60 -11.21
CA GLY A 48 24.90 29.20 -11.41
C GLY A 48 24.59 28.86 -12.86
N ILE A 49 23.35 28.42 -13.12
CA ILE A 49 22.89 28.00 -14.45
C ILE A 49 21.52 28.60 -14.81
N GLU A 50 21.38 29.04 -16.05
CA GLU A 50 20.13 29.46 -16.71
C GLU A 50 20.10 28.86 -18.12
N LEU A 51 19.76 27.57 -18.18
CA LEU A 51 19.61 26.87 -19.44
C LEU A 51 18.18 27.07 -19.94
N ASN A 52 17.92 28.23 -20.55
CA ASN A 52 16.61 28.57 -21.08
C ASN A 52 16.23 27.80 -22.36
N GLY A 53 17.22 27.43 -23.17
CA GLY A 53 17.02 26.59 -24.34
C GLY A 53 16.75 25.12 -24.00
N LYS A 54 16.26 24.35 -24.97
CA LYS A 54 15.98 22.92 -24.82
C LYS A 54 17.24 22.10 -25.09
N LEU A 55 17.59 21.15 -24.23
CA LEU A 55 18.71 20.25 -24.42
C LEU A 55 18.23 18.82 -24.68
N TYR A 56 18.67 18.25 -25.79
CA TYR A 56 18.38 16.87 -26.16
C TYR A 56 19.66 16.05 -26.29
N ALA A 57 19.70 14.90 -25.65
CA ALA A 57 20.82 13.98 -25.81
C ALA A 57 20.58 13.00 -26.96
N LYS A 58 21.57 12.90 -27.87
CA LYS A 58 21.67 11.92 -28.94
C LYS A 58 22.95 11.11 -28.76
N MET A 59 22.90 10.04 -27.98
CA MET A 59 24.12 9.37 -27.52
C MET A 59 24.38 8.02 -28.17
N THR A 60 25.66 7.75 -28.38
CA THR A 60 26.23 6.45 -28.76
C THR A 60 26.05 5.41 -27.63
N PRO A 61 26.05 4.09 -27.94
CA PRO A 61 25.80 3.02 -26.96
C PRO A 61 26.62 3.09 -25.66
N GLU A 62 27.85 3.59 -25.74
CA GLU A 62 28.83 3.64 -24.64
C GLU A 62 28.45 4.59 -23.49
N ASN A 63 27.55 5.55 -23.72
CA ASN A 63 27.16 6.55 -22.71
C ASN A 63 25.69 6.41 -22.27
N LYS A 64 25.02 5.32 -22.66
CA LYS A 64 23.60 5.09 -22.38
C LYS A 64 23.25 4.98 -20.90
N SER A 65 24.22 4.80 -20.00
CA SER A 65 23.99 4.66 -18.55
C SER A 65 24.36 5.89 -17.73
N LYS A 66 24.91 6.95 -18.35
CA LYS A 66 25.37 8.15 -17.64
C LYS A 66 24.36 9.28 -17.73
N PRO A 67 24.25 10.15 -16.71
CA PRO A 67 23.38 11.32 -16.77
C PRO A 67 23.74 12.23 -17.96
N ILE A 68 22.74 12.82 -18.64
CA ILE A 68 23.01 13.85 -19.67
C ILE A 68 23.72 15.04 -19.03
N ILE A 69 23.21 15.48 -17.89
CA ILE A 69 23.78 16.53 -17.06
C ILE A 69 24.06 15.96 -15.68
N THR A 70 25.30 16.07 -15.22
CA THR A 70 25.66 15.88 -13.81
C THR A 70 26.05 17.24 -13.26
N TRP A 71 25.32 17.74 -12.27
CA TRP A 71 25.73 18.90 -11.49
C TRP A 71 26.21 18.44 -10.12
N ALA A 72 27.51 18.58 -9.91
CA ALA A 72 28.21 18.19 -8.70
C ALA A 72 28.88 19.40 -8.07
N GLU A 73 28.49 19.77 -6.85
CA GLU A 73 29.20 20.77 -6.06
C GLU A 73 29.79 20.13 -4.81
N ASN A 74 30.78 20.79 -4.22
CA ASN A 74 31.36 20.30 -2.98
C ASN A 74 30.37 20.52 -1.82
N ALA A 75 30.09 19.47 -1.05
CA ALA A 75 29.15 19.46 0.07
C ALA A 75 29.46 20.48 1.19
N ILE A 76 30.67 21.07 1.23
CA ILE A 76 31.05 22.12 2.19
C ILE A 76 30.86 23.54 1.65
N THR A 77 30.66 23.72 0.34
CA THR A 77 30.58 25.03 -0.29
C THR A 77 29.11 25.44 -0.46
N LEU A 78 28.68 26.48 0.26
CA LEU A 78 27.36 27.08 0.07
C LEU A 78 27.33 27.82 -1.27
N THR A 79 26.66 27.27 -2.28
CA THR A 79 26.35 27.98 -3.52
C THR A 79 25.25 29.01 -3.21
N GLN A 80 25.64 30.17 -2.66
CA GLN A 80 24.68 31.21 -2.31
C GLN A 80 24.02 31.84 -3.55
N SER A 81 22.70 31.98 -3.48
CA SER A 81 21.90 33.11 -4.01
C SER A 81 21.64 33.27 -5.51
N HIS A 82 21.79 32.23 -6.34
CA HIS A 82 21.34 32.32 -7.73
C HIS A 82 20.06 31.52 -7.96
N ASN A 83 19.06 32.14 -8.60
CA ASN A 83 17.93 31.40 -9.17
C ASN A 83 18.48 30.55 -10.32
N ASN A 84 18.51 29.24 -10.14
CA ASN A 84 18.96 28.33 -11.19
C ASN A 84 17.77 27.81 -11.98
N PHE A 85 17.95 27.69 -13.29
CA PHE A 85 16.91 27.22 -14.18
C PHE A 85 17.45 26.29 -15.25
N ILE A 86 16.74 25.20 -15.48
CA ILE A 86 16.92 24.29 -16.61
C ILE A 86 15.55 24.11 -17.26
N ASN A 87 15.37 24.58 -18.50
CA ASN A 87 14.08 24.48 -19.19
C ASN A 87 13.71 23.03 -19.52
N LEU A 88 14.57 22.35 -20.28
CA LEU A 88 14.32 20.96 -20.69
C LEU A 88 15.64 20.24 -20.92
N VAL A 89 15.76 19.05 -20.32
CA VAL A 89 16.84 18.11 -20.59
C VAL A 89 16.21 16.75 -20.79
N MET A 90 16.39 16.14 -21.96
CA MET A 90 15.72 14.87 -22.27
C MET A 90 16.55 14.00 -23.20
N TRP A 91 16.43 12.70 -23.02
CA TRP A 91 16.91 11.72 -24.00
C TRP A 91 16.01 11.74 -25.25
N LEU A 92 16.60 11.73 -26.44
CA LEU A 92 15.85 11.55 -27.69
C LEU A 92 15.28 10.14 -27.80
N GLU A 93 16.11 9.14 -27.52
CA GLU A 93 15.73 7.72 -27.47
C GLU A 93 15.74 7.24 -26.02
N PRO A 94 14.70 6.54 -25.53
CA PRO A 94 14.61 6.10 -24.15
C PRO A 94 15.79 5.21 -23.74
N THR A 95 16.30 5.42 -22.53
CA THR A 95 16.98 4.38 -21.76
C THR A 95 16.25 4.34 -20.42
N GLU A 96 15.75 3.16 -20.04
CA GLU A 96 14.82 3.04 -18.89
C GLU A 96 15.49 3.38 -17.55
N ASP A 97 16.83 3.35 -17.50
CA ASP A 97 17.60 3.48 -16.25
C ASP A 97 18.54 4.71 -16.19
N ALA A 98 18.66 5.51 -17.26
CA ALA A 98 19.62 6.62 -17.26
C ALA A 98 18.96 7.94 -16.84
N PRO A 99 19.46 8.59 -15.77
CA PRO A 99 18.98 9.91 -15.39
C PRO A 99 19.21 10.92 -16.53
N ALA A 100 18.29 11.87 -16.70
CA ALA A 100 18.55 13.01 -17.57
C ALA A 100 19.41 14.05 -16.84
N ILE A 101 19.11 14.27 -15.55
CA ILE A 101 19.83 15.18 -14.68
C ILE A 101 20.21 14.42 -13.41
N CYS A 102 21.48 14.44 -13.03
CA CYS A 102 21.98 13.99 -11.73
C CYS A 102 22.46 15.18 -10.92
N LEU A 103 21.97 15.29 -9.68
CA LEU A 103 22.27 16.36 -8.74
C LEU A 103 23.00 15.74 -7.53
N ALA A 104 24.25 16.14 -7.31
CA ALA A 104 25.11 15.54 -6.29
C ALA A 104 25.92 16.59 -5.52
N GLY A 105 26.13 16.39 -4.22
CA GLY A 105 26.89 17.29 -3.36
C GLY A 105 26.26 18.68 -3.14
N LEU A 106 25.06 18.94 -3.68
CA LEU A 106 24.42 20.26 -3.59
C LEU A 106 23.91 20.54 -2.17
N LYS A 107 24.08 21.79 -1.73
CA LYS A 107 23.67 22.27 -0.41
C LYS A 107 22.95 23.60 -0.49
N SER A 108 21.72 23.64 0.04
CA SER A 108 20.92 24.87 0.10
C SER A 108 20.69 25.51 -1.28
N THR A 109 20.64 24.69 -2.33
CA THR A 109 20.48 25.14 -3.72
C THR A 109 19.00 25.19 -4.09
N ASN A 110 18.60 26.29 -4.75
CA ASN A 110 17.30 26.40 -5.42
C ASN A 110 17.50 26.16 -6.91
N LEU A 111 16.75 25.22 -7.48
CA LEU A 111 16.77 24.93 -8.91
C LEU A 111 15.35 24.69 -9.42
N LYS A 112 14.96 25.45 -10.44
CA LYS A 112 13.76 25.18 -11.23
C LYS A 112 14.12 24.34 -12.45
N ILE A 113 13.35 23.28 -12.68
CA ILE A 113 13.47 22.41 -13.85
C ILE A 113 12.12 22.45 -14.58
N GLY A 114 12.11 22.65 -15.89
CA GLY A 114 10.88 22.54 -16.67
C GLY A 114 10.47 21.08 -16.88
N GLU A 115 10.39 20.63 -18.13
CA GLU A 115 10.02 19.26 -18.46
C GLU A 115 11.27 18.36 -18.61
N THR A 116 11.31 17.21 -17.94
CA THR A 116 12.45 16.28 -18.04
C THR A 116 12.06 14.82 -17.75
N GLY A 117 12.87 13.89 -18.25
CA GLY A 117 12.65 12.45 -18.08
C GLY A 117 12.89 11.97 -16.66
N CYS A 118 14.15 11.94 -16.23
CA CYS A 118 14.53 11.45 -14.90
C CYS A 118 15.46 12.45 -14.20
N VAL A 119 15.12 12.81 -12.97
CA VAL A 119 15.97 13.60 -12.07
C VAL A 119 16.44 12.70 -10.95
N GLN A 120 17.76 12.52 -10.87
CA GLN A 120 18.41 11.77 -9.82
C GLN A 120 19.02 12.73 -8.79
N ILE A 121 18.70 12.50 -7.51
CA ILE A 121 19.34 13.16 -6.38
C ILE A 121 20.24 12.13 -5.72
N TYR A 122 21.54 12.38 -5.76
CA TYR A 122 22.56 11.37 -5.48
C TYR A 122 23.53 11.80 -4.39
N ALA A 123 24.06 10.84 -3.63
CA ALA A 123 25.23 11.06 -2.79
C ALA A 123 26.06 9.77 -2.67
N THR A 124 27.39 9.91 -2.56
CA THR A 124 28.30 8.77 -2.37
C THR A 124 29.47 9.14 -1.48
N THR A 125 29.87 8.23 -0.60
CA THR A 125 31.16 8.33 0.13
C THR A 125 32.26 7.47 -0.49
N GLU A 126 31.94 6.71 -1.54
CA GLU A 126 32.92 5.84 -2.19
C GLU A 126 33.98 6.68 -2.89
N GLN A 127 35.22 6.60 -2.39
CA GLN A 127 36.32 7.42 -2.91
C GLN A 127 36.57 7.18 -4.40
N THR A 128 36.49 5.92 -4.87
CA THR A 128 36.68 5.58 -6.28
C THR A 128 35.64 6.27 -7.17
N GLU A 129 34.37 6.25 -6.77
CA GLU A 129 33.29 6.89 -7.53
C GLU A 129 33.44 8.41 -7.51
N GLN A 130 33.79 9.01 -6.36
CA GLN A 130 34.08 10.44 -6.28
C GLN A 130 35.22 10.85 -7.22
N GLN A 131 36.29 10.07 -7.29
CA GLN A 131 37.44 10.35 -8.17
C GLN A 131 37.11 10.17 -9.65
N VAL A 132 36.40 9.10 -10.01
CA VAL A 132 36.16 8.71 -11.41
C VAL A 132 34.94 9.42 -11.99
N ASP A 133 33.78 9.31 -11.35
CA ASP A 133 32.50 9.78 -11.88
C ASP A 133 32.21 11.23 -11.50
N PHE A 134 32.72 11.69 -10.34
CA PHE A 134 32.58 13.07 -9.87
C PHE A 134 33.86 13.90 -9.98
N LYS A 135 34.88 13.42 -10.70
CA LYS A 135 36.13 14.14 -11.00
C LYS A 135 36.82 14.73 -9.76
N GLY A 136 36.77 14.02 -8.64
CA GLY A 136 37.37 14.41 -7.36
C GLY A 136 36.52 15.34 -6.50
N VAL A 137 35.29 15.68 -6.92
CA VAL A 137 34.37 16.49 -6.12
C VAL A 137 33.79 15.65 -4.98
N GLU A 138 33.84 16.18 -3.77
CA GLU A 138 33.24 15.52 -2.61
C GLU A 138 31.71 15.66 -2.65
N VAL A 139 31.04 14.56 -3.00
CA VAL A 139 29.57 14.46 -3.10
C VAL A 139 28.99 13.53 -2.03
N SER A 140 29.59 13.56 -0.83
CA SER A 140 29.19 12.74 0.32
C SER A 140 27.79 13.05 0.83
N SER A 141 27.24 14.23 0.50
CA SER A 141 25.90 14.63 0.91
C SER A 141 25.23 15.65 -0.02
N THR A 142 23.96 15.42 -0.33
CA THR A 142 23.06 16.32 -1.08
C THR A 142 21.86 16.68 -0.23
N ALA A 143 21.82 17.90 0.31
CA ALA A 143 20.89 18.25 1.37
C ALA A 143 20.37 19.69 1.37
N TYR A 144 19.21 19.88 2.02
CA TYR A 144 18.59 21.19 2.23
C TYR A 144 18.26 21.95 0.94
N ASN A 145 18.12 21.24 -0.18
CA ASN A 145 17.85 21.85 -1.47
C ASN A 145 16.35 22.02 -1.70
N ARG A 146 16.01 22.92 -2.62
CA ARG A 146 14.66 23.06 -3.15
C ARG A 146 14.66 22.89 -4.66
N PHE A 147 13.90 21.91 -5.13
CA PHE A 147 13.74 21.61 -6.54
C PHE A 147 12.29 21.86 -6.94
N ASP A 148 12.05 22.79 -7.87
CA ASP A 148 10.72 23.07 -8.42
C ASP A 148 10.68 22.56 -9.86
N ILE A 149 9.93 21.49 -10.12
CA ILE A 149 9.92 20.72 -11.38
C ILE A 149 8.54 20.82 -12.04
N ASP A 150 8.48 21.28 -13.30
CA ASP A 150 7.21 21.44 -14.00
C ASP A 150 6.63 20.07 -14.39
N VAL A 151 7.37 19.21 -15.11
CA VAL A 151 6.90 17.84 -15.45
C VAL A 151 8.06 16.85 -15.40
N LEU A 152 7.83 15.70 -14.76
CA LEU A 152 8.84 14.67 -14.56
C LEU A 152 8.28 13.29 -14.91
N SER A 153 9.08 12.39 -15.49
CA SER A 153 8.72 10.96 -15.51
C SER A 153 9.13 10.28 -14.22
N THR A 154 10.41 10.30 -13.88
CA THR A 154 10.95 9.61 -12.69
C THR A 154 11.73 10.55 -11.79
N LEU A 155 11.40 10.55 -10.50
CA LEU A 155 12.29 11.06 -9.45
C LEU A 155 13.06 9.89 -8.86
N HIS A 156 14.39 9.95 -8.84
CA HIS A 156 15.25 8.90 -8.27
C HIS A 156 16.11 9.46 -7.15
N ILE A 157 15.82 9.08 -5.92
CA ILE A 157 16.62 9.42 -4.74
C ILE A 157 17.44 8.19 -4.39
N THR A 158 18.77 8.29 -4.47
CA THR A 158 19.65 7.14 -4.25
C THR A 158 21.04 7.54 -3.78
N GLY A 159 21.85 6.56 -3.41
CA GLY A 159 23.24 6.79 -3.05
C GLY A 159 24.01 5.52 -2.69
N LYS A 160 25.32 5.69 -2.49
CA LYS A 160 26.26 4.60 -2.17
C LYS A 160 27.14 4.92 -0.96
N GLY A 161 27.73 3.88 -0.37
CA GLY A 161 28.66 4.03 0.73
C GLY A 161 28.08 4.79 1.93
N ARG A 162 26.76 4.79 2.13
CA ARG A 162 26.12 5.57 3.19
C ARG A 162 26.26 7.09 3.06
N GLY A 163 26.31 7.61 1.82
CA GLY A 163 26.14 9.03 1.53
C GLY A 163 24.79 9.56 2.03
N TRP A 164 24.63 10.88 2.16
CA TRP A 164 23.44 11.48 2.76
C TRP A 164 22.61 12.22 1.72
N VAL A 165 21.35 11.83 1.54
CA VAL A 165 20.39 12.56 0.68
C VAL A 165 19.19 12.99 1.52
N ASN A 166 19.32 14.09 2.25
CA ASN A 166 18.40 14.43 3.33
C ASN A 166 17.80 15.83 3.20
N GLU A 167 16.57 15.97 3.68
CA GLU A 167 15.91 17.25 3.93
C GLU A 167 15.78 18.13 2.67
N ASN A 168 15.70 17.50 1.50
CA ASN A 168 15.40 18.18 0.25
C ASN A 168 13.89 18.35 0.09
N VAL A 169 13.46 19.49 -0.45
CA VAL A 169 12.07 19.75 -0.83
C VAL A 169 11.96 19.68 -2.35
N ILE A 170 11.15 18.75 -2.84
CA ILE A 170 10.93 18.52 -4.27
C ILE A 170 9.47 18.83 -4.58
N ASN A 171 9.21 19.93 -5.28
CA ASN A 171 7.88 20.26 -5.78
C ASN A 171 7.77 19.83 -7.24
N ALA A 172 6.94 18.85 -7.57
CA ALA A 172 6.70 18.46 -8.97
C ALA A 172 5.23 18.72 -9.34
N GLN A 173 4.91 19.35 -10.47
CA GLN A 173 3.50 19.57 -10.83
C GLN A 173 2.82 18.32 -11.40
N ARG A 174 3.54 17.52 -12.18
CA ARG A 174 3.03 16.30 -12.81
C ARG A 174 4.11 15.22 -12.89
N PHE A 175 3.75 14.00 -12.50
CA PHE A 175 4.50 12.77 -12.76
C PHE A 175 3.79 12.00 -13.87
N ARG A 176 4.44 11.85 -15.03
CA ARG A 176 3.90 11.08 -16.16
C ARG A 176 5.02 10.55 -17.04
N ALA A 177 4.81 9.41 -17.68
CA ALA A 177 5.71 8.95 -18.74
C ALA A 177 5.69 9.97 -19.90
N LEU A 178 6.82 10.64 -20.15
CA LEU A 178 6.92 11.65 -21.20
C LEU A 178 7.05 11.03 -22.60
N LYS A 179 7.49 9.77 -22.67
CA LYS A 179 7.53 8.96 -23.89
C LYS A 179 7.15 7.53 -23.54
N ALA A 180 6.64 6.80 -24.53
CA ALA A 180 6.40 5.36 -24.38
C ALA A 180 7.71 4.65 -23.98
N GLY A 181 7.61 3.71 -23.04
CA GLY A 181 8.77 3.01 -22.47
C GLY A 181 9.50 3.75 -21.34
N PHE A 182 9.19 5.02 -21.06
CA PHE A 182 9.74 5.66 -19.86
C PHE A 182 9.07 5.09 -18.62
N ARG A 183 9.88 4.66 -17.65
CA ARG A 183 9.41 4.47 -16.29
C ARG A 183 8.90 5.80 -15.76
N ALA A 184 7.79 5.74 -15.05
CA ALA A 184 7.28 6.89 -14.33
C ALA A 184 7.04 6.54 -12.87
N GLY A 185 7.45 7.45 -11.98
CA GLY A 185 7.26 7.26 -10.57
C GLY A 185 8.30 7.93 -9.68
N ILE A 186 8.35 7.46 -8.45
CA ILE A 186 9.27 7.93 -7.40
C ILE A 186 10.03 6.71 -6.89
N LEU A 187 11.34 6.74 -7.02
CA LEU A 187 12.25 5.66 -6.65
C LEU A 187 13.17 6.16 -5.56
N ILE A 188 13.23 5.41 -4.47
CA ILE A 188 13.98 5.75 -3.27
C ILE A 188 14.73 4.46 -2.86
N ASP A 189 15.99 4.34 -3.28
CA ASP A 189 16.79 3.10 -3.17
C ASP A 189 18.29 3.36 -2.90
N GLY A 190 19.13 2.32 -2.93
CA GLY A 190 20.56 2.44 -2.66
C GLY A 190 20.94 2.37 -1.17
N GLU A 191 22.22 2.57 -0.85
CA GLU A 191 22.81 2.34 0.49
C GLU A 191 23.02 3.62 1.32
N TYR A 192 22.28 4.68 1.01
CA TYR A 192 22.43 5.99 1.61
C TYR A 192 21.84 6.08 3.03
N ARG A 193 22.31 7.06 3.83
CA ARG A 193 21.91 7.30 5.23
C ARG A 193 20.83 8.37 5.34
N HIS A 194 19.88 8.11 6.25
CA HIS A 194 18.94 9.05 6.89
C HIS A 194 18.19 9.98 5.93
N ASN A 195 16.86 9.83 5.83
CA ASN A 195 16.06 10.64 4.91
C ASN A 195 14.92 11.36 5.61
N HIS A 196 14.64 12.55 5.10
CA HIS A 196 13.57 13.48 5.48
C HIS A 196 13.18 14.29 4.23
N ASN A 197 13.25 13.66 3.06
CA ASN A 197 12.92 14.36 1.82
C ASN A 197 11.41 14.56 1.77
N LEU A 198 11.03 15.75 1.33
CA LEU A 198 9.67 16.18 1.23
C LEU A 198 9.32 16.38 -0.24
N ILE A 199 8.57 15.43 -0.77
CA ILE A 199 8.06 15.46 -2.14
C ILE A 199 6.64 16.00 -2.07
N ARG A 200 6.42 17.12 -2.73
CA ARG A 200 5.20 17.92 -2.63
C ARG A 200 4.63 18.17 -4.00
N ARG A 201 3.30 18.28 -4.03
CA ARG A 201 2.54 18.56 -5.24
C ARG A 201 2.76 17.42 -6.25
N GLY A 202 1.90 17.37 -7.24
CA GLY A 202 2.08 16.42 -8.33
C GLY A 202 0.85 15.61 -8.58
N CYS A 203 0.40 15.67 -9.83
CA CYS A 203 -0.47 14.65 -10.34
C CYS A 203 0.34 13.43 -10.79
N LEU A 204 0.18 12.29 -10.11
CA LEU A 204 0.71 11.01 -10.59
C LEU A 204 -0.27 10.44 -11.62
N GLU A 205 0.08 10.53 -12.90
CA GLU A 205 -0.80 10.20 -14.04
C GLU A 205 -0.40 8.89 -14.71
N GLY A 206 -1.38 8.08 -15.14
CA GLY A 206 -1.11 6.81 -15.81
C GLY A 206 -0.48 5.73 -14.92
N GLY A 207 0.14 4.71 -15.51
CA GLY A 207 0.87 3.68 -14.75
C GLY A 207 2.09 4.27 -14.02
N GLN A 208 2.17 4.09 -12.70
CA GLN A 208 3.19 4.72 -11.85
C GLN A 208 3.68 3.75 -10.78
N THR A 209 4.94 3.94 -10.35
CA THR A 209 5.52 3.19 -9.23
C THR A 209 6.08 4.14 -8.18
N ILE A 210 5.70 3.96 -6.92
CA ILE A 210 6.41 4.52 -5.77
C ILE A 210 7.12 3.36 -5.08
N LYS A 211 8.45 3.34 -5.11
CA LYS A 211 9.26 2.26 -4.56
C LYS A 211 10.26 2.82 -3.58
N ILE A 212 10.11 2.46 -2.30
CA ILE A 212 11.03 2.81 -1.22
C ILE A 212 11.71 1.53 -0.76
N GLU A 213 12.91 1.28 -1.27
CA GLU A 213 13.73 0.13 -0.90
C GLU A 213 14.64 0.40 0.30
N ASN A 214 15.03 1.64 0.50
CA ASN A 214 15.82 2.04 1.65
C ASN A 214 15.54 3.51 1.94
N GLY A 215 15.31 3.82 3.22
CA GLY A 215 15.10 5.19 3.65
C GLY A 215 14.07 5.32 4.76
N SER A 216 14.32 6.32 5.58
CA SER A 216 13.47 6.69 6.70
C SER A 216 12.65 7.93 6.37
N SER A 217 11.49 8.10 6.99
CA SER A 217 10.87 9.43 7.21
C SER A 217 10.74 10.36 5.98
N ASN A 218 10.68 9.81 4.76
CA ASN A 218 10.33 10.58 3.58
C ASN A 218 8.83 10.88 3.63
N THR A 219 8.45 12.07 3.15
CA THR A 219 7.04 12.46 3.04
C THR A 219 6.71 12.78 1.59
N ILE A 220 5.67 12.14 1.07
CA ILE A 220 5.01 12.50 -0.18
C ILE A 220 3.64 13.07 0.19
N GLU A 221 3.42 14.37 -0.02
CA GLU A 221 2.16 15.05 0.32
C GLU A 221 1.69 16.00 -0.79
N ASP A 222 0.49 16.55 -0.67
CA ASP A 222 -0.13 17.40 -1.71
C ASP A 222 -0.24 16.70 -3.08
N ALA A 223 -0.22 15.36 -3.10
CA ALA A 223 -0.24 14.56 -4.31
C ALA A 223 -1.67 14.14 -4.72
N ARG A 224 -1.87 13.95 -6.02
CA ARG A 224 -3.09 13.39 -6.61
C ARG A 224 -2.75 12.11 -7.37
N PHE A 225 -3.49 11.03 -7.13
CA PHE A 225 -3.39 9.82 -7.94
C PHE A 225 -4.45 9.88 -9.05
N GLU A 226 -4.08 9.73 -10.32
CA GLU A 226 -5.04 9.82 -11.44
C GLU A 226 -5.01 8.60 -12.35
N ARG A 227 -5.63 7.52 -11.88
CA ARG A 227 -5.76 6.29 -12.66
C ARG A 227 -7.04 6.37 -13.50
N ASN A 228 -6.95 6.10 -14.79
CA ASN A 228 -8.12 6.04 -15.65
C ASN A 228 -8.81 4.66 -15.51
N PRO A 229 -10.01 4.56 -14.93
CA PRO A 229 -10.68 3.27 -14.76
C PRO A 229 -11.09 2.58 -16.07
N LYS A 230 -11.06 3.30 -17.20
CA LYS A 230 -11.23 2.72 -18.54
C LYS A 230 -9.96 2.01 -19.04
N ASN A 231 -8.82 2.23 -18.39
CA ASN A 231 -7.53 1.63 -18.70
C ASN A 231 -7.00 0.83 -17.48
N PRO A 232 -7.27 -0.48 -17.40
CA PRO A 232 -6.92 -1.29 -16.23
C PRO A 232 -5.41 -1.42 -16.00
N ASP A 233 -4.58 -1.13 -17.01
CA ASP A 233 -3.12 -1.20 -16.92
C ASP A 233 -2.50 0.06 -16.27
N GLU A 234 -3.28 1.13 -16.12
CA GLU A 234 -2.85 2.32 -15.37
C GLU A 234 -2.96 2.04 -13.87
N LEU A 235 -1.98 1.32 -13.33
CA LEU A 235 -1.88 1.01 -11.90
C LEU A 235 -0.89 1.96 -11.20
N LEU A 236 -1.20 2.33 -9.95
CA LEU A 236 -0.22 2.84 -9.01
C LEU A 236 0.23 1.70 -8.11
N THR A 237 1.51 1.34 -8.16
CA THR A 237 2.11 0.38 -7.22
C THR A 237 2.97 1.13 -6.21
N ILE A 238 2.64 1.02 -4.93
CA ILE A 238 3.41 1.55 -3.81
C ILE A 238 4.04 0.37 -3.08
N SER A 239 5.35 0.41 -2.89
CA SER A 239 6.08 -0.66 -2.20
C SER A 239 7.10 -0.10 -1.23
N PHE A 240 7.10 -0.66 -0.02
CA PHE A 240 8.11 -0.43 1.02
C PHE A 240 8.83 -1.76 1.30
N SER A 241 10.15 -1.75 1.26
CA SER A 241 10.95 -2.92 1.65
C SER A 241 11.07 -3.04 3.18
N GLU A 242 11.73 -4.10 3.64
CA GLU A 242 12.09 -4.31 5.05
C GLU A 242 13.00 -3.20 5.64
N ASN A 243 13.69 -2.43 4.79
CA ASN A 243 14.59 -1.35 5.21
C ASN A 243 13.92 0.04 5.15
N ALA A 244 12.64 0.11 4.77
CA ALA A 244 11.88 1.35 4.73
C ALA A 244 11.16 1.57 6.06
N PHE A 245 11.37 2.71 6.72
CA PHE A 245 10.71 2.98 8.00
C PHE A 245 10.18 4.41 8.16
N SER A 246 9.03 4.56 8.80
CA SER A 246 8.39 5.85 9.11
C SER A 246 8.11 6.75 7.89
N ASN A 247 8.03 6.20 6.68
CA ASN A 247 7.71 6.98 5.48
C ASN A 247 6.22 7.30 5.41
N ARG A 248 5.84 8.46 4.87
CA ARG A 248 4.45 8.91 4.77
C ARG A 248 4.10 9.27 3.35
N ILE A 249 2.99 8.72 2.85
CA ILE A 249 2.42 9.05 1.55
C ILE A 249 0.98 9.48 1.76
N ILE A 250 0.65 10.70 1.34
CA ILE A 250 -0.66 11.31 1.55
C ILE A 250 -1.20 11.77 0.20
N ALA A 251 -2.13 10.99 -0.35
CA ALA A 251 -2.94 11.41 -1.50
C ALA A 251 -3.93 12.48 -1.05
N SER A 252 -3.47 13.73 -1.06
CA SER A 252 -4.13 14.85 -0.37
C SER A 252 -5.25 15.47 -1.21
N TRP A 253 -5.40 15.09 -2.49
CA TRP A 253 -6.34 15.69 -3.43
C TRP A 253 -7.29 14.63 -4.03
N VAL A 254 -8.54 15.01 -4.29
CA VAL A 254 -9.50 14.16 -5.02
C VAL A 254 -9.11 14.11 -6.51
N SER A 255 -9.27 12.96 -7.16
CA SER A 255 -9.07 12.85 -8.61
C SER A 255 -10.00 13.76 -9.42
N SER A 256 -9.57 14.10 -10.62
CA SER A 256 -10.46 14.71 -11.62
C SER A 256 -11.62 13.78 -11.98
N PRO A 257 -12.75 14.31 -12.50
CA PRO A 257 -13.82 13.49 -13.06
C PRO A 257 -13.27 12.46 -14.05
N GLU A 258 -13.86 11.27 -14.09
CA GLU A 258 -13.40 10.10 -14.86
C GLU A 258 -12.13 9.41 -14.38
N PHE A 259 -11.40 9.95 -13.39
CA PHE A 259 -10.24 9.31 -12.79
C PHE A 259 -10.53 8.79 -11.38
N THR A 260 -9.69 7.87 -10.90
CA THR A 260 -9.70 7.39 -9.53
C THR A 260 -8.34 7.58 -8.86
N ASN A 261 -8.38 7.93 -7.58
CA ASN A 261 -7.24 8.02 -6.67
C ASN A 261 -7.38 7.05 -5.50
N THR A 262 -8.56 6.47 -5.36
CA THR A 262 -8.96 5.84 -4.12
C THR A 262 -8.50 4.38 -4.11
N PRO A 263 -7.78 3.94 -3.07
CA PRO A 263 -7.55 2.51 -2.85
C PRO A 263 -8.82 1.79 -2.38
N TYR A 264 -9.97 2.47 -2.41
CA TYR A 264 -11.26 1.99 -1.93
C TYR A 264 -12.33 2.17 -3.02
N GLY A 265 -13.45 1.45 -2.92
CA GLY A 265 -14.53 1.54 -3.90
C GLY A 265 -14.23 0.80 -5.21
N VAL A 266 -15.07 0.99 -6.23
CA VAL A 266 -15.16 0.04 -7.36
C VAL A 266 -13.90 -0.12 -8.22
N HIS A 267 -12.89 0.73 -8.02
CA HIS A 267 -11.60 0.71 -8.71
C HIS A 267 -10.43 0.57 -7.71
N TYR A 268 -10.68 -0.08 -6.58
CA TYR A 268 -9.71 -0.28 -5.48
C TYR A 268 -8.41 -0.95 -5.93
N ASP A 269 -8.47 -1.78 -6.97
CA ASP A 269 -7.35 -2.55 -7.50
C ASP A 269 -6.35 -1.71 -8.31
N MET A 270 -6.68 -0.44 -8.58
CA MET A 270 -5.83 0.49 -9.32
C MET A 270 -4.75 1.14 -8.47
N VAL A 271 -4.84 1.07 -7.13
CA VAL A 271 -3.80 1.51 -6.20
C VAL A 271 -3.42 0.35 -5.29
N LYS A 272 -2.23 -0.21 -5.48
CA LYS A 272 -1.74 -1.37 -4.73
C LYS A 272 -0.64 -0.92 -3.77
N VAL A 273 -0.77 -1.31 -2.51
CA VAL A 273 0.23 -1.03 -1.47
C VAL A 273 0.78 -2.36 -0.95
N THR A 274 2.11 -2.48 -0.91
CA THR A 274 2.81 -3.58 -0.25
C THR A 274 3.82 -2.99 0.72
N ASP A 275 3.64 -3.26 2.01
CA ASP A 275 4.53 -2.75 3.06
C ASP A 275 5.20 -3.91 3.78
N LYS A 276 6.52 -4.01 3.64
CA LYS A 276 7.36 -4.94 4.41
C LYS A 276 8.19 -4.22 5.48
N GLY A 277 8.07 -2.90 5.55
CA GLY A 277 8.84 -2.05 6.43
C GLY A 277 8.15 -1.85 7.78
N VAL A 278 8.53 -0.77 8.48
CA VAL A 278 8.02 -0.45 9.82
C VAL A 278 7.47 0.97 9.85
N ASP A 279 6.28 1.17 10.40
CA ASP A 279 5.69 2.52 10.61
C ASP A 279 5.51 3.34 9.31
N ASN A 280 5.48 2.69 8.14
CA ASN A 280 5.13 3.39 6.91
C ASN A 280 3.61 3.61 6.86
N VAL A 281 3.20 4.74 6.28
CA VAL A 281 1.80 5.14 6.19
C VAL A 281 1.48 5.56 4.76
N VAL A 282 0.42 4.98 4.20
CA VAL A 282 -0.26 5.48 3.00
C VAL A 282 -1.65 5.89 3.42
N SER A 283 -2.00 7.16 3.23
CA SER A 283 -3.30 7.73 3.59
C SER A 283 -3.90 8.51 2.43
N HIS A 284 -5.20 8.72 2.50
CA HIS A 284 -5.96 9.29 1.40
C HIS A 284 -6.93 10.37 1.87
N ILE A 285 -7.06 11.48 1.14
CA ILE A 285 -7.90 12.61 1.55
C ILE A 285 -9.37 12.24 1.75
N GLN A 286 -9.87 11.23 1.03
CA GLN A 286 -11.24 10.73 1.25
C GLN A 286 -11.46 10.15 2.67
N GLU A 287 -10.41 9.73 3.38
CA GLU A 287 -10.49 9.34 4.80
C GLU A 287 -10.78 10.57 5.68
N THR A 288 -10.37 11.77 5.27
CA THR A 288 -10.77 13.01 5.96
C THR A 288 -12.23 13.37 5.68
N TYR A 289 -12.77 12.96 4.52
CA TYR A 289 -14.14 13.21 4.07
C TYR A 289 -15.12 12.09 4.42
N SER A 290 -14.68 11.03 5.08
CA SER A 290 -15.55 9.97 5.53
C SER A 290 -15.18 9.54 6.94
N ASP A 291 -16.14 8.96 7.64
CA ASP A 291 -15.88 8.25 8.88
C ASP A 291 -15.99 6.76 8.57
N GLU A 292 -15.08 5.95 9.11
CA GLU A 292 -15.09 4.50 8.98
C GLU A 292 -15.56 3.85 10.28
N ALA A 293 -16.41 2.84 10.16
CA ALA A 293 -16.78 1.96 11.26
C ALA A 293 -16.52 0.50 10.88
N CYS A 294 -15.84 -0.21 11.77
CA CYS A 294 -15.60 -1.65 11.62
C CYS A 294 -16.85 -2.43 12.01
N LEU A 295 -17.44 -3.14 11.05
CA LEU A 295 -18.63 -3.98 11.25
C LEU A 295 -18.24 -5.35 11.80
N PHE A 296 -17.17 -5.93 11.26
CA PHE A 296 -16.67 -7.25 11.65
C PHE A 296 -15.16 -7.32 11.36
N ALA A 297 -14.40 -7.92 12.28
CA ALA A 297 -12.98 -8.18 12.06
C ALA A 297 -12.54 -9.45 12.81
N LEU A 298 -11.71 -10.24 12.14
CA LEU A 298 -10.91 -11.32 12.69
C LEU A 298 -9.46 -11.05 12.33
N SER A 299 -8.55 -11.20 13.29
CA SER A 299 -7.11 -11.11 13.09
C SER A 299 -6.39 -11.98 14.11
N GLN A 300 -5.08 -12.12 13.99
CA GLN A 300 -4.25 -12.80 15.01
C GLN A 300 -4.38 -12.20 16.42
N THR A 301 -4.83 -10.94 16.54
CA THR A 301 -5.07 -10.28 17.83
C THR A 301 -6.49 -10.53 18.40
N THR A 302 -7.37 -11.17 17.64
CA THR A 302 -8.71 -11.53 18.11
C THR A 302 -8.61 -12.61 19.20
N SER A 303 -9.28 -12.37 20.33
CA SER A 303 -9.38 -13.34 21.43
C SER A 303 -9.90 -14.70 20.96
N PHE A 304 -9.43 -15.78 21.56
CA PHE A 304 -9.65 -17.14 21.06
C PHE A 304 -11.12 -17.46 20.75
N VAL A 305 -11.46 -17.74 19.48
CA VAL A 305 -12.81 -18.06 18.98
C VAL A 305 -13.13 -19.54 19.17
N SER A 306 -14.17 -19.81 19.95
CA SER A 306 -14.63 -21.18 20.24
C SER A 306 -15.54 -21.70 19.13
N THR A 307 -15.47 -22.99 18.78
CA THR A 307 -16.31 -23.61 17.75
C THR A 307 -16.92 -24.94 18.20
N VAL A 308 -18.22 -25.16 17.94
CA VAL A 308 -18.97 -26.39 18.28
C VAL A 308 -19.85 -26.87 17.11
N ASN A 309 -20.49 -28.03 17.28
CA ASN A 309 -21.37 -28.71 16.31
C ASN A 309 -20.65 -29.14 15.02
N LYS A 310 -19.54 -29.87 15.10
CA LYS A 310 -18.75 -30.27 13.92
C LYS A 310 -19.51 -31.20 12.95
N ALA A 311 -20.37 -32.07 13.46
CA ALA A 311 -21.04 -33.12 12.66
C ALA A 311 -22.49 -32.80 12.29
N THR A 312 -23.09 -31.75 12.85
CA THR A 312 -24.55 -31.64 12.91
C THR A 312 -25.15 -30.45 12.16
N PHE A 313 -26.07 -30.72 11.23
CA PHE A 313 -26.85 -29.71 10.50
C PHE A 313 -28.17 -29.39 11.22
N PRO A 314 -28.72 -28.16 11.16
CA PRO A 314 -28.22 -26.94 10.49
C PRO A 314 -27.31 -26.04 11.33
N MET A 315 -26.97 -26.41 12.56
CA MET A 315 -26.12 -25.60 13.46
C MET A 315 -24.63 -25.91 13.30
N LYS A 316 -24.17 -26.25 12.09
CA LYS A 316 -22.81 -26.76 11.89
C LYS A 316 -21.78 -25.66 12.13
N TYR A 317 -20.76 -25.95 12.93
CA TYR A 317 -19.64 -25.03 13.20
C TYR A 317 -20.06 -23.68 13.79
N THR A 318 -20.98 -23.68 14.75
CA THR A 318 -21.38 -22.47 15.49
C THR A 318 -20.21 -21.95 16.33
N THR A 319 -19.97 -20.64 16.31
CA THR A 319 -18.95 -20.03 17.18
C THR A 319 -19.52 -19.32 18.41
N ASP A 320 -18.63 -19.00 19.36
CA ASP A 320 -18.93 -18.11 20.49
C ASP A 320 -19.07 -16.64 20.11
N ILE A 321 -19.06 -16.30 18.82
CA ILE A 321 -19.37 -14.97 18.32
C ILE A 321 -20.73 -15.02 17.61
N GLU A 322 -21.62 -14.09 17.93
CA GLU A 322 -22.93 -14.00 17.30
C GLU A 322 -22.82 -13.70 15.79
N GLY A 323 -23.56 -14.44 14.97
CA GLY A 323 -23.53 -14.27 13.51
C GLY A 323 -22.27 -14.81 12.82
N VAL A 324 -21.32 -15.42 13.55
CA VAL A 324 -20.09 -15.99 12.99
C VAL A 324 -20.11 -17.51 13.10
N ASN A 325 -19.89 -18.20 11.97
CA ASN A 325 -19.89 -19.66 11.91
C ASN A 325 -18.84 -20.17 10.93
N GLY A 326 -18.64 -21.48 10.86
CA GLY A 326 -17.84 -22.11 9.78
C GLY A 326 -16.34 -21.83 9.84
N ILE A 327 -15.83 -21.32 10.96
CA ILE A 327 -14.42 -21.00 11.18
C ILE A 327 -13.90 -21.69 12.44
N LYS A 328 -12.59 -21.94 12.49
CA LYS A 328 -11.85 -22.38 13.67
C LYS A 328 -10.57 -21.56 13.81
N GLN A 329 -10.29 -21.06 15.00
CA GLN A 329 -8.99 -20.43 15.27
C GLN A 329 -7.92 -21.48 15.56
N LEU A 330 -6.77 -21.33 14.92
CA LEU A 330 -5.59 -22.18 15.09
C LEU A 330 -4.72 -21.65 16.24
N ILE A 331 -3.78 -22.48 16.70
CA ILE A 331 -2.83 -22.10 17.76
C ILE A 331 -1.93 -20.94 17.30
N SER A 332 -1.65 -20.84 16.00
CA SER A 332 -0.90 -19.71 15.41
C SER A 332 -1.62 -18.37 15.51
N GLY A 333 -2.90 -18.34 15.89
CA GLY A 333 -3.76 -17.15 15.83
C GLY A 333 -4.51 -17.02 14.50
N SER A 334 -4.08 -17.70 13.44
CA SER A 334 -4.76 -17.77 12.13
C SER A 334 -6.10 -18.49 12.22
N PHE A 335 -6.92 -18.37 11.17
CA PHE A 335 -8.25 -18.98 11.09
C PHE A 335 -8.32 -19.97 9.95
N LYS A 336 -9.02 -21.09 10.18
CA LYS A 336 -9.27 -22.14 9.20
C LYS A 336 -10.75 -22.17 8.83
N LEU A 337 -11.05 -22.24 7.55
CA LEU A 337 -12.41 -22.42 7.03
C LEU A 337 -12.81 -23.90 7.10
N LEU A 338 -13.98 -24.19 7.66
CA LEU A 338 -14.41 -25.55 7.97
C LEU A 338 -15.35 -26.17 6.94
N GLN A 339 -15.86 -25.37 5.99
CA GLN A 339 -16.75 -25.84 4.93
C GLN A 339 -16.78 -24.84 3.78
N ASN A 340 -17.00 -25.32 2.56
CA ASN A 340 -17.33 -24.48 1.40
C ASN A 340 -18.70 -23.81 1.58
N TYR A 341 -18.83 -22.55 1.16
CA TYR A 341 -20.06 -21.76 1.26
C TYR A 341 -20.65 -21.63 2.68
N ALA A 342 -19.82 -21.77 3.72
CA ALA A 342 -20.23 -21.59 5.10
C ALA A 342 -20.58 -20.11 5.37
N GLU A 343 -21.60 -19.84 6.18
CA GLU A 343 -21.91 -18.48 6.67
C GLU A 343 -20.81 -18.03 7.66
N VAL A 344 -19.77 -17.36 7.15
CA VAL A 344 -18.65 -16.86 7.97
C VAL A 344 -19.09 -15.69 8.82
N TYR A 345 -19.87 -14.77 8.25
CA TYR A 345 -20.45 -13.65 8.97
C TYR A 345 -21.82 -13.28 8.43
N LYS A 346 -22.79 -13.17 9.32
CA LYS A 346 -24.15 -12.72 9.00
C LYS A 346 -24.53 -11.57 9.90
N GLN A 347 -24.76 -10.41 9.28
CA GLN A 347 -25.25 -9.24 9.98
C GLN A 347 -26.66 -9.52 10.51
N SER A 348 -26.85 -9.47 11.84
CA SER A 348 -28.15 -9.66 12.48
C SER A 348 -29.04 -8.42 12.37
N GLN A 349 -28.45 -7.23 12.49
CA GLN A 349 -29.16 -5.94 12.50
C GLN A 349 -29.15 -5.23 11.14
N PHE A 350 -30.10 -4.32 10.94
CA PHE A 350 -30.10 -3.45 9.76
C PHE A 350 -29.04 -2.37 9.88
N ILE A 351 -28.16 -2.25 8.87
CA ILE A 351 -27.18 -1.17 8.80
C ILE A 351 -27.82 -0.02 8.06
N HIS A 352 -27.96 1.14 8.71
CA HIS A 352 -28.50 2.33 8.06
C HIS A 352 -27.50 2.89 7.04
N VAL A 353 -27.99 3.28 5.86
CA VAL A 353 -27.18 3.79 4.74
C VAL A 353 -27.80 5.04 4.10
N ARG A 354 -26.99 5.72 3.29
CA ARG A 354 -27.36 6.86 2.43
C ARG A 354 -26.61 6.76 1.11
N ILE A 355 -26.98 7.57 0.12
CA ILE A 355 -26.16 7.75 -1.08
C ILE A 355 -24.71 8.08 -0.68
N GLY A 356 -23.76 7.42 -1.33
CA GLY A 356 -22.33 7.53 -1.06
C GLY A 356 -21.83 6.69 0.11
N THR A 357 -22.71 5.98 0.85
CA THR A 357 -22.24 5.01 1.85
C THR A 357 -21.51 3.87 1.13
N MET A 358 -20.30 3.57 1.58
CA MET A 358 -19.44 2.55 0.98
C MET A 358 -19.21 1.42 1.97
N PHE A 359 -19.05 0.20 1.45
CA PHE A 359 -18.71 -0.98 2.23
C PHE A 359 -17.48 -1.64 1.62
N ASP A 360 -16.61 -2.16 2.47
CA ASP A 360 -15.33 -2.72 2.06
C ASP A 360 -15.02 -3.99 2.86
N LEU A 361 -14.78 -5.08 2.13
CA LEU A 361 -14.34 -6.37 2.61
C LEU A 361 -12.86 -6.51 2.26
N SER A 362 -12.02 -6.83 3.24
CA SER A 362 -10.59 -7.10 3.04
C SER A 362 -10.15 -8.34 3.81
N SER A 363 -9.23 -9.10 3.21
CA SER A 363 -8.67 -10.34 3.72
C SER A 363 -7.28 -10.54 3.11
N ASP A 364 -6.41 -11.28 3.80
CA ASP A 364 -5.10 -11.71 3.29
C ASP A 364 -5.23 -12.83 2.23
N ALA A 365 -6.34 -13.58 2.25
CA ALA A 365 -6.56 -14.72 1.37
C ALA A 365 -7.85 -14.61 0.54
N SER A 366 -7.82 -15.12 -0.69
CA SER A 366 -8.94 -15.09 -1.65
C SER A 366 -9.96 -16.20 -1.42
N HIS A 367 -10.64 -16.15 -0.27
CA HIS A 367 -11.53 -17.22 0.17
C HIS A 367 -12.99 -16.82 0.36
N PHE A 368 -13.34 -15.55 0.20
CA PHE A 368 -14.63 -15.04 0.67
C PHE A 368 -15.54 -14.64 -0.48
N ARG A 369 -16.85 -14.66 -0.22
CA ARG A 369 -17.89 -14.17 -1.11
C ARG A 369 -18.85 -13.28 -0.32
N LEU A 370 -19.18 -12.15 -0.91
CA LEU A 370 -20.11 -11.18 -0.33
C LEU A 370 -21.51 -11.38 -0.91
N GLY A 371 -22.52 -11.30 -0.05
CA GLY A 371 -23.94 -11.24 -0.38
C GLY A 371 -24.59 -10.05 0.31
N LEU A 372 -25.51 -9.39 -0.39
CA LEU A 372 -26.12 -8.13 0.03
C LEU A 372 -27.62 -8.11 -0.25
N GLU A 373 -28.38 -7.70 0.76
CA GLU A 373 -29.81 -7.42 0.69
C GLU A 373 -30.06 -5.93 0.97
N LEU A 374 -30.92 -5.32 0.16
CA LEU A 374 -31.27 -3.90 0.25
C LEU A 374 -32.69 -3.72 0.80
N PHE A 375 -32.89 -2.68 1.61
CA PHE A 375 -34.17 -2.38 2.22
C PHE A 375 -34.50 -0.89 2.17
N ASP A 376 -35.78 -0.57 2.05
CA ASP A 376 -36.31 0.80 2.03
C ASP A 376 -36.46 1.39 3.44
N GLU A 377 -37.04 2.60 3.54
CA GLU A 377 -37.27 3.28 4.81
C GLU A 377 -38.16 2.52 5.79
N ASN A 378 -39.06 1.68 5.28
CA ASN A 378 -39.99 0.84 6.04
C ASN A 378 -39.40 -0.53 6.37
N LYS A 379 -38.11 -0.77 6.05
CA LYS A 379 -37.42 -2.06 6.16
C LYS A 379 -38.04 -3.15 5.29
N ALA A 380 -38.78 -2.78 4.24
CA ALA A 380 -39.24 -3.71 3.23
C ALA A 380 -38.09 -4.04 2.26
N PRO A 381 -37.92 -5.30 1.84
CA PRO A 381 -36.86 -5.69 0.92
C PRO A 381 -37.10 -5.05 -0.45
N ILE A 382 -36.06 -4.43 -1.01
CA ILE A 382 -36.06 -3.92 -2.37
C ILE A 382 -35.62 -5.08 -3.28
N THR A 383 -36.50 -5.48 -4.20
CA THR A 383 -36.26 -6.65 -5.08
C THR A 383 -36.32 -6.32 -6.57
N THR A 384 -36.62 -5.08 -6.93
CA THR A 384 -36.77 -4.62 -8.31
C THR A 384 -35.66 -3.64 -8.68
N ALA A 385 -35.30 -3.59 -9.97
CA ALA A 385 -34.30 -2.68 -10.53
C ALA A 385 -32.98 -2.63 -9.74
N LEU A 386 -32.57 -3.78 -9.19
CA LEU A 386 -31.49 -3.86 -8.22
C LEU A 386 -30.27 -3.08 -8.70
N ASP A 387 -29.74 -3.38 -9.89
CA ASP A 387 -28.54 -2.75 -10.49
C ASP A 387 -28.50 -1.21 -10.47
N SER A 388 -29.63 -0.52 -10.28
CA SER A 388 -29.69 0.93 -10.16
C SER A 388 -29.38 1.48 -8.75
N HIS A 389 -29.28 0.61 -7.75
CA HIS A 389 -29.20 0.99 -6.34
C HIS A 389 -27.80 0.99 -5.75
N ILE A 390 -26.89 0.18 -6.31
CA ILE A 390 -25.49 0.16 -5.91
C ILE A 390 -24.57 0.32 -7.12
N LYS A 391 -23.34 0.78 -6.86
CA LYS A 391 -22.21 0.65 -7.76
C LYS A 391 -21.25 -0.38 -7.17
N SER A 392 -20.96 -1.46 -7.90
CA SER A 392 -19.96 -2.46 -7.54
C SER A 392 -19.26 -2.98 -8.81
N GLY A 393 -17.97 -3.30 -8.72
CA GLY A 393 -17.25 -3.99 -9.79
C GLY A 393 -17.35 -5.52 -9.72
N GLN A 394 -17.94 -6.08 -8.65
CA GLN A 394 -17.87 -7.51 -8.35
C GLN A 394 -19.22 -8.13 -7.95
N LEU A 395 -20.10 -7.38 -7.28
CA LEU A 395 -21.43 -7.87 -6.94
C LEU A 395 -22.33 -7.83 -8.17
N LYS A 396 -23.04 -8.93 -8.42
CA LYS A 396 -24.04 -9.07 -9.48
C LYS A 396 -25.40 -9.38 -8.88
N VAL A 397 -26.47 -9.04 -9.60
CA VAL A 397 -27.83 -9.42 -9.23
C VAL A 397 -28.02 -10.93 -9.43
N ASP A 398 -28.50 -11.59 -8.38
CA ASP A 398 -28.88 -13.00 -8.37
C ASP A 398 -30.26 -13.13 -7.70
N GLY A 399 -31.30 -13.27 -8.53
CA GLY A 399 -32.69 -13.19 -8.10
C GLY A 399 -32.99 -11.83 -7.46
N ASN A 400 -33.33 -11.84 -6.17
CA ASN A 400 -33.74 -10.66 -5.39
C ASN A 400 -32.62 -10.09 -4.50
N LYS A 401 -31.36 -10.50 -4.72
CA LYS A 401 -30.21 -10.11 -3.89
C LYS A 401 -29.00 -9.84 -4.77
N TYR A 402 -27.96 -9.28 -4.17
CA TYR A 402 -26.64 -9.24 -4.78
C TYR A 402 -25.75 -10.33 -4.23
N LYS A 403 -24.93 -10.90 -5.10
CA LYS A 403 -23.96 -11.94 -4.73
C LYS A 403 -22.72 -11.87 -5.61
N MET A 404 -21.60 -12.36 -5.08
CA MET A 404 -20.38 -12.61 -5.83
C MET A 404 -20.39 -14.02 -6.46
N ASP A 405 -19.88 -14.12 -7.68
CA ASP A 405 -19.74 -15.39 -8.42
C ASP A 405 -18.39 -16.08 -8.17
N ARG A 406 -17.36 -15.34 -7.75
CA ARG A 406 -16.01 -15.83 -7.48
C ARG A 406 -15.53 -15.53 -6.05
N ASN A 407 -14.53 -16.29 -5.61
CA ASN A 407 -13.86 -16.05 -4.33
C ASN A 407 -12.95 -14.83 -4.46
N VAL A 408 -12.89 -14.01 -3.42
CA VAL A 408 -12.04 -12.82 -3.37
C VAL A 408 -11.40 -12.63 -2.01
N SER A 409 -10.28 -11.92 -1.99
CA SER A 409 -9.68 -11.37 -0.79
C SER A 409 -10.18 -9.95 -0.52
N HIS A 410 -10.72 -9.28 -1.53
CA HIS A 410 -11.23 -7.93 -1.41
C HIS A 410 -12.51 -7.73 -2.22
N ALA A 411 -13.49 -7.05 -1.63
CA ALA A 411 -14.67 -6.58 -2.35
C ALA A 411 -15.31 -5.34 -1.76
N ASN A 412 -15.91 -4.52 -2.60
CA ASN A 412 -16.62 -3.33 -2.15
C ASN A 412 -17.83 -2.98 -3.01
N PHE A 413 -18.67 -2.11 -2.45
CA PHE A 413 -19.81 -1.51 -3.14
C PHE A 413 -20.16 -0.16 -2.54
N THR A 414 -20.87 0.66 -3.30
CA THR A 414 -21.34 1.99 -2.90
C THR A 414 -22.83 2.12 -3.15
N ILE A 415 -23.56 2.68 -2.20
CA ILE A 415 -24.99 3.02 -2.39
C ILE A 415 -25.10 4.25 -3.28
N ILE A 416 -25.90 4.17 -4.35
CA ILE A 416 -26.11 5.27 -5.32
C ILE A 416 -27.57 5.71 -5.44
N SER A 417 -28.49 5.11 -4.67
CA SER A 417 -29.91 5.42 -4.71
C SER A 417 -30.45 5.86 -3.35
N GLU A 418 -31.32 6.87 -3.35
CA GLU A 418 -31.99 7.36 -2.14
C GLU A 418 -33.05 6.39 -1.60
N GLN A 419 -33.49 5.44 -2.43
CA GLN A 419 -34.49 4.44 -2.06
C GLN A 419 -33.95 3.44 -1.04
N VAL A 420 -32.63 3.24 -0.99
CA VAL A 420 -31.99 2.33 -0.04
C VAL A 420 -31.76 3.07 1.28
N ARG A 421 -32.40 2.59 2.36
CA ARG A 421 -32.19 3.10 3.72
C ARG A 421 -31.46 2.13 4.62
N TYR A 422 -31.56 0.83 4.36
CA TYR A 422 -30.85 -0.17 5.12
C TYR A 422 -30.25 -1.26 4.26
N VAL A 423 -29.20 -1.89 4.77
CA VAL A 423 -28.59 -3.08 4.17
C VAL A 423 -28.41 -4.18 5.19
N ARG A 424 -28.44 -5.42 4.72
CA ARG A 424 -27.93 -6.60 5.44
C ARG A 424 -26.89 -7.31 4.59
N VAL A 425 -25.87 -7.81 5.26
CA VAL A 425 -24.70 -8.41 4.63
C VAL A 425 -24.52 -9.84 5.12
N LEU A 426 -24.19 -10.71 4.17
CA LEU A 426 -23.76 -12.07 4.40
C LEU A 426 -22.37 -12.25 3.77
N ILE A 427 -21.40 -12.69 4.55
CA ILE A 427 -20.09 -13.13 4.07
C ILE A 427 -20.08 -14.65 4.17
N THR A 428 -19.80 -15.32 3.07
CA THR A 428 -19.61 -16.77 3.05
C THR A 428 -18.19 -17.13 2.65
N SER A 429 -17.75 -18.33 3.02
CA SER A 429 -16.60 -18.94 2.37
C SER A 429 -16.90 -19.27 0.90
N GLY A 430 -15.86 -19.48 0.12
CA GLY A 430 -15.93 -19.71 -1.31
C GLY A 430 -15.99 -21.19 -1.69
N ASN A 431 -15.92 -21.45 -3.01
CA ASN A 431 -15.70 -22.80 -3.52
C ASN A 431 -14.27 -23.25 -3.25
N ASP A 432 -14.05 -24.54 -2.94
CA ASP A 432 -12.72 -25.11 -2.71
C ASP A 432 -11.90 -24.38 -1.62
N THR A 433 -12.60 -23.83 -0.62
CA THR A 433 -12.00 -23.11 0.52
C THR A 433 -12.04 -23.91 1.82
N GLU A 434 -12.73 -25.05 1.85
CA GLU A 434 -12.69 -25.96 2.99
C GLU A 434 -11.26 -26.35 3.32
N ASN A 435 -10.93 -26.25 4.60
CA ASN A 435 -9.60 -26.43 5.18
C ASN A 435 -8.53 -25.39 4.82
N GLN A 436 -8.85 -24.36 4.03
CA GLN A 436 -7.93 -23.26 3.78
C GLN A 436 -7.80 -22.33 4.99
N VAL A 437 -6.67 -21.63 5.07
CA VAL A 437 -6.29 -20.77 6.20
C VAL A 437 -6.20 -19.31 5.75
N PHE A 438 -6.57 -18.39 6.64
CA PHE A 438 -6.41 -16.95 6.48
C PHE A 438 -5.98 -16.34 7.83
N ASP A 439 -5.19 -15.27 7.79
CA ASP A 439 -4.71 -14.57 8.98
C ASP A 439 -5.62 -13.40 9.40
N TYR A 440 -6.37 -12.84 8.46
CA TYR A 440 -7.21 -11.68 8.69
C TYR A 440 -8.42 -11.60 7.77
N LEU A 441 -9.54 -11.14 8.33
CA LEU A 441 -10.76 -10.81 7.60
C LEU A 441 -11.39 -9.58 8.24
N ARG A 442 -11.69 -8.54 7.48
CA ARG A 442 -12.37 -7.34 7.97
C ARG A 442 -13.43 -6.87 7.01
N PHE A 443 -14.52 -6.40 7.58
CA PHE A 443 -15.62 -5.76 6.87
C PHE A 443 -15.93 -4.43 7.53
N VAL A 444 -15.87 -3.35 6.76
CA VAL A 444 -16.09 -1.98 7.23
C VAL A 444 -17.18 -1.28 6.42
N VAL A 445 -17.77 -0.27 7.03
CA VAL A 445 -18.63 0.71 6.37
C VAL A 445 -18.02 2.10 6.49
N ARG A 446 -18.15 2.90 5.43
CA ARG A 446 -17.68 4.27 5.36
C ARG A 446 -18.83 5.21 5.04
N TYR A 447 -18.98 6.23 5.87
CA TYR A 447 -20.01 7.26 5.73
C TYR A 447 -19.38 8.57 5.26
N PRO A 448 -19.84 9.16 4.14
CA PRO A 448 -19.34 10.45 3.70
C PRO A 448 -19.75 11.57 4.69
N LYS A 449 -18.79 12.41 5.07
CA LYS A 449 -18.94 13.57 5.96
C LYS A 449 -19.49 14.81 5.26
N HIS A 450 -19.24 14.99 3.95
CA HIS A 450 -19.53 16.24 3.23
C HIS A 450 -20.99 16.46 2.81
N PHE A 451 -21.91 15.69 3.38
CA PHE A 451 -23.34 15.93 3.25
C PHE A 451 -24.00 15.68 4.61
N ILE A 452 -24.33 16.79 5.32
CA ILE A 452 -25.50 16.98 6.22
C ILE A 452 -25.21 17.29 7.72
N GLU A 453 -25.90 18.34 8.17
CA GLU A 453 -26.19 18.83 9.54
C GLU A 453 -27.10 17.91 10.40
N LYS A 454 -27.05 16.58 10.25
CA LYS A 454 -27.94 15.66 11.01
C LYS A 454 -27.14 14.56 11.70
N SER A 455 -27.56 14.26 12.93
CA SER A 455 -27.01 13.22 13.83
C SER A 455 -26.43 12.05 13.07
N ARG A 456 -25.13 11.83 13.24
CA ARG A 456 -24.38 10.75 12.64
C ARG A 456 -25.04 9.42 13.05
N GLY A 457 -25.51 8.64 12.08
CA GLY A 457 -26.23 7.39 12.29
C GLY A 457 -25.38 6.23 12.84
N TYR A 458 -24.28 6.51 13.56
CA TYR A 458 -23.42 5.49 14.20
C TYR A 458 -24.17 4.64 15.23
N HIS A 459 -25.32 5.12 15.71
CA HIS A 459 -26.03 4.57 16.87
C HIS A 459 -26.48 3.10 16.73
N ASN A 460 -26.44 2.52 15.52
CA ASN A 460 -26.89 1.14 15.27
C ASN A 460 -25.77 0.19 14.80
N ILE A 461 -24.51 0.63 14.75
CA ILE A 461 -23.40 -0.25 14.39
C ILE A 461 -22.94 -0.99 15.64
N GLN A 462 -23.44 -2.22 15.80
CA GLN A 462 -22.96 -3.14 16.84
C GLN A 462 -22.03 -4.16 16.21
N GLN A 463 -20.80 -4.24 16.75
CA GLN A 463 -19.90 -5.34 16.45
C GLN A 463 -20.47 -6.65 17.00
N PRO A 464 -20.11 -7.81 16.42
CA PRO A 464 -20.57 -9.10 16.89
C PRO A 464 -20.31 -9.31 18.38
N ILE A 465 -21.33 -9.73 19.10
CA ILE A 465 -21.27 -9.94 20.53
C ILE A 465 -20.72 -11.34 20.81
N ARG A 466 -19.76 -11.45 21.72
CA ARG A 466 -19.30 -12.74 22.23
C ARG A 466 -20.35 -13.33 23.16
N LYS A 467 -20.83 -14.53 22.82
CA LYS A 467 -21.73 -15.35 23.62
C LYS A 467 -20.97 -15.84 24.85
N ARG A 468 -21.64 -15.84 26.00
CA ARG A 468 -21.10 -16.40 27.25
C ARG A 468 -21.21 -17.93 27.31
N SER A 469 -22.04 -18.50 26.44
CA SER A 469 -22.25 -19.94 26.37
C SER A 469 -22.56 -20.40 24.96
N LEU A 470 -22.26 -21.66 24.70
CA LEU A 470 -22.55 -22.38 23.47
C LEU A 470 -23.49 -23.56 23.74
N PHE A 471 -24.20 -23.98 22.69
CA PHE A 471 -25.07 -25.15 22.73
C PHE A 471 -24.63 -26.17 21.69
N TYR A 472 -24.47 -27.43 22.11
CA TYR A 472 -24.17 -28.55 21.22
C TYR A 472 -25.27 -29.62 21.27
N ARG A 473 -25.48 -30.38 20.19
CA ARG A 473 -26.61 -31.35 20.14
C ARG A 473 -26.36 -32.63 20.92
N GLY A 474 -25.10 -32.98 21.16
CA GLY A 474 -24.73 -34.17 21.92
C GLY A 474 -24.64 -35.43 21.06
N VAL A 475 -24.44 -35.27 19.75
CA VAL A 475 -24.00 -36.34 18.85
C VAL A 475 -22.49 -36.53 19.01
N GLU A 476 -22.01 -37.75 18.79
CA GLU A 476 -20.57 -38.05 18.82
C GLU A 476 -19.80 -37.12 17.86
N GLY A 477 -18.75 -36.48 18.36
CA GLY A 477 -17.93 -35.53 17.60
C GLY A 477 -18.51 -34.12 17.47
N ASP A 478 -19.67 -33.80 18.05
CA ASP A 478 -20.24 -32.45 17.98
C ASP A 478 -19.37 -31.39 18.63
N ILE A 479 -18.71 -31.72 19.73
CA ILE A 479 -17.90 -30.79 20.50
C ILE A 479 -16.53 -31.37 20.77
N ASP A 480 -15.52 -30.53 20.57
CA ASP A 480 -14.14 -30.79 20.93
C ASP A 480 -13.71 -29.68 21.88
N MET A 481 -13.50 -30.02 23.15
CA MET A 481 -13.19 -29.03 24.18
C MET A 481 -11.84 -28.33 23.92
N ALA A 482 -10.95 -28.90 23.11
CA ALA A 482 -9.71 -28.23 22.70
C ALA A 482 -9.97 -27.04 21.76
N GLU A 483 -11.13 -27.00 21.11
CA GLU A 483 -11.62 -25.90 20.26
C GLU A 483 -12.54 -24.94 20.99
N VAL A 484 -12.71 -25.11 22.31
CA VAL A 484 -13.49 -24.22 23.16
C VAL A 484 -12.56 -23.37 24.02
N GLY A 485 -12.79 -22.06 24.02
CA GLY A 485 -12.02 -21.12 24.82
C GLY A 485 -12.21 -21.33 26.31
N GLU A 486 -11.19 -20.94 27.08
CA GLU A 486 -11.23 -21.03 28.53
C GLU A 486 -12.44 -20.26 29.10
N GLY A 487 -13.15 -20.89 30.03
CA GLY A 487 -14.30 -20.31 30.71
C GLY A 487 -15.60 -20.25 29.90
N VAL A 488 -15.62 -20.66 28.62
CA VAL A 488 -16.85 -20.70 27.81
C VAL A 488 -17.67 -21.95 28.18
N ALA A 489 -18.88 -21.73 28.70
CA ALA A 489 -19.79 -22.82 29.05
C ALA A 489 -20.48 -23.40 27.82
N CYS A 490 -20.41 -24.71 27.64
CA CYS A 490 -21.03 -25.45 26.55
C CYS A 490 -22.10 -26.37 27.12
N TYR A 491 -23.37 -26.07 26.83
CA TYR A 491 -24.51 -26.88 27.27
C TYR A 491 -24.92 -27.85 26.17
N LYS A 492 -25.22 -29.08 26.53
CA LYS A 492 -25.98 -29.97 25.64
C LYS A 492 -27.36 -29.36 25.43
N GLN A 493 -27.92 -29.49 24.24
CA GLN A 493 -29.15 -28.81 23.85
C GLN A 493 -30.36 -29.20 24.73
N ASP A 494 -30.38 -30.42 25.26
CA ASP A 494 -31.38 -30.91 26.22
C ASP A 494 -31.10 -30.50 27.68
N LEU A 495 -30.05 -29.69 27.91
CA LEU A 495 -29.56 -29.22 29.20
C LEU A 495 -29.14 -30.33 30.18
N SER A 496 -28.99 -31.57 29.71
CA SER A 496 -28.59 -32.70 30.57
C SER A 496 -27.10 -32.72 30.91
N GLU A 497 -26.28 -31.98 30.16
CA GLU A 497 -24.83 -31.93 30.34
C GLU A 497 -24.31 -30.51 30.12
N MET A 498 -23.33 -30.10 30.93
CA MET A 498 -22.58 -28.87 30.77
C MET A 498 -21.09 -29.19 30.81
N LYS A 499 -20.36 -28.70 29.80
CA LYS A 499 -18.90 -28.77 29.72
C LYS A 499 -18.32 -27.36 29.77
N ILE A 500 -17.22 -27.18 30.48
CA ILE A 500 -16.47 -25.92 30.52
C ILE A 500 -15.00 -26.27 30.32
N ASN A 501 -14.32 -25.55 29.43
CA ASN A 501 -12.87 -25.66 29.35
C ASN A 501 -12.25 -24.83 30.48
N LEU A 502 -11.68 -25.48 31.49
CA LEU A 502 -11.13 -24.81 32.67
C LEU A 502 -9.72 -24.25 32.45
N VAL A 503 -8.93 -24.85 31.57
CA VAL A 503 -7.54 -24.43 31.33
C VAL A 503 -7.17 -24.69 29.87
N ARG A 504 -6.67 -23.66 29.17
CA ARG A 504 -6.07 -23.83 27.84
C ARG A 504 -4.56 -23.58 27.92
N VAL A 505 -3.77 -24.66 28.00
CA VAL A 505 -2.30 -24.54 28.05
C VAL A 505 -1.72 -24.65 26.65
N ALA A 506 -0.98 -23.63 26.24
CA ALA A 506 -0.06 -23.73 25.11
C ALA A 506 1.18 -24.50 25.57
N LEU A 507 1.42 -25.66 24.97
CA LEU A 507 2.58 -26.50 25.29
C LEU A 507 3.75 -26.08 24.39
N VAL A 508 4.83 -25.60 24.99
CA VAL A 508 6.06 -25.29 24.25
C VAL A 508 6.86 -26.58 24.12
N ILE A 509 6.96 -27.09 22.89
CA ILE A 509 7.82 -28.24 22.59
C ILE A 509 9.26 -27.73 22.57
N ASN A 510 10.01 -28.09 23.61
CA ASN A 510 11.39 -27.69 23.80
C ASN A 510 12.33 -28.47 22.85
N LYS A 511 12.00 -29.74 22.56
CA LYS A 511 12.80 -30.58 21.66
C LYS A 511 11.98 -31.73 21.06
N ILE A 512 12.33 -32.13 19.83
CA ILE A 512 11.83 -33.35 19.17
C ILE A 512 13.02 -34.31 19.02
N VAL A 513 12.92 -35.54 19.54
CA VAL A 513 13.95 -36.59 19.43
C VAL A 513 13.31 -37.89 18.97
N GLY A 514 13.46 -38.22 17.68
CA GLY A 514 12.76 -39.36 17.08
C GLY A 514 11.24 -39.18 17.17
N ASN A 515 10.55 -40.14 17.78
CA ASN A 515 9.08 -40.12 17.98
C ASN A 515 8.68 -39.53 19.35
N VAL A 516 9.59 -38.82 20.03
CA VAL A 516 9.38 -38.28 21.38
C VAL A 516 9.40 -36.76 21.35
N LEU A 517 8.36 -36.15 21.93
CA LEU A 517 8.21 -34.71 22.14
C LEU A 517 8.56 -34.37 23.59
N ILE A 518 9.49 -33.43 23.81
CA ILE A 518 9.84 -32.92 25.15
C ILE A 518 9.21 -31.54 25.30
N ILE A 519 8.38 -31.36 26.33
CA ILE A 519 7.56 -30.14 26.55
C ILE A 519 7.98 -29.46 27.86
N GLU A 520 8.00 -28.13 27.88
CA GLU A 520 8.34 -27.34 29.08
C GLU A 520 7.08 -26.71 29.72
N GLY A 521 6.96 -26.80 31.05
CA GLY A 521 6.01 -26.00 31.85
C GLY A 521 4.54 -26.44 31.84
N LEU A 522 4.18 -27.41 32.69
CA LEU A 522 2.81 -27.59 33.16
C LEU A 522 2.80 -27.68 34.70
N PRO A 523 2.08 -26.80 35.41
CA PRO A 523 1.74 -27.03 36.80
C PRO A 523 0.43 -27.81 36.84
N VAL A 524 0.44 -29.13 37.01
CA VAL A 524 -0.82 -29.83 37.34
C VAL A 524 -0.62 -30.97 38.33
N SER A 525 -1.03 -30.73 39.57
CA SER A 525 -1.61 -31.77 40.41
C SER A 525 -3.02 -32.07 39.90
N GLY A 526 -3.26 -33.26 39.31
CA GLY A 526 -4.62 -33.81 39.18
C GLY A 526 -5.12 -34.33 37.83
N ILE A 527 -4.29 -34.51 36.79
CA ILE A 527 -4.77 -35.14 35.53
C ILE A 527 -4.47 -36.64 35.56
N LYS A 528 -5.50 -37.48 35.37
CA LYS A 528 -5.38 -38.94 35.22
C LYS A 528 -4.93 -39.28 33.80
N GLU A 529 -3.97 -40.19 33.69
CA GLU A 529 -3.49 -40.78 32.44
C GLU A 529 -4.66 -41.29 31.57
N HIS A 530 -4.64 -40.91 30.30
CA HIS A 530 -5.40 -41.58 29.25
C HIS A 530 -4.40 -42.15 28.25
N THR A 531 -4.01 -43.40 28.44
CA THR A 531 -3.30 -44.18 27.41
C THR A 531 -4.34 -44.68 26.40
N GLN A 532 -4.33 -44.14 25.18
CA GLN A 532 -5.00 -44.76 24.06
C GLN A 532 -3.91 -45.41 23.18
N ASP A 533 -3.89 -46.74 23.18
CA ASP A 533 -3.09 -47.53 22.26
C ASP A 533 -3.48 -47.16 20.83
N SER A 534 -2.56 -46.54 20.09
CA SER A 534 -2.67 -46.46 18.64
C SER A 534 -1.41 -47.06 18.02
N GLU A 535 -1.61 -48.14 17.26
CA GLU A 535 -0.58 -48.88 16.51
C GLU A 535 0.08 -48.07 15.38
N GLN A 536 -0.03 -46.73 15.39
CA GLN A 536 0.67 -45.83 14.48
C GLN A 536 1.21 -44.60 15.22
N GLY A 537 2.05 -44.87 16.23
CA GLY A 537 3.37 -44.25 16.27
C GLY A 537 3.49 -42.81 16.73
N TRP A 538 2.86 -42.40 17.83
CA TRP A 538 3.42 -41.39 18.75
C TRP A 538 2.97 -41.70 20.18
N SER A 539 3.91 -41.77 21.12
CA SER A 539 3.63 -41.94 22.55
C SER A 539 3.84 -40.60 23.25
N LEU A 540 2.77 -40.01 23.78
CA LEU A 540 2.85 -38.85 24.65
C LEU A 540 3.14 -39.37 26.07
N ILE A 541 4.38 -39.25 26.51
CA ILE A 541 4.75 -39.50 27.90
C ILE A 541 4.74 -38.14 28.59
N TYR A 542 3.89 -37.99 29.61
CA TYR A 542 3.77 -36.78 30.41
C TYR A 542 4.99 -36.53 31.30
#